data_AF-A0A914AFW2-F1
#
_entry.id   AF-A0A914AFW2-F1
#
_cell.length_a   1.000
_cell.length_b   1.000
_cell.length_c   1.000
_cell.angle_alpha   90.00
_cell.angle_beta   90.00
_cell.angle_gamma   90.00
#
_symmetry.space_group_name_H-M   'P 1'
#
loop_
_entity.id
_entity.type
_entity.pdbx_description
1 polymer ?
#
loop_
_entity_poly.entity_id
_entity_poly.type
_entity_poly.pdbx_seq_one_letter_code
_entity_poly.pdbx_strand_id
1 'polypeptide(L)'
;MSGLQQLQQHPICLGVYPTAVCMLSLVASLMAKTNTEALQDFCAATVSGLWFVITAGDSKYLKPEGYEILWRAFHKYRLEVNDKWIELLQAMGLYREGQHVHLVCQFLLQAVLQAIIEDRNKQDKPIDNPAETKSESLSPQEEQVLRYVSGYIPFSLFKNLNKQKNDTAMTYCKFLKSWKVDCSDETARTFLQYTNDWIDKQNRGGLFRVSDGVYLLFRAMEQETCKYLTKNNLKTFQGCDIQSTLLNNIKGSHRVQTYWCSLTQGKITGDTSTNLLNMTVKKWIKIRAKAFINVYLNLKKATHGNVGKKAEKALRKDL
;
A
#
# COMPACT_ATOMS: atom_id res chain seq x y z
N MET A 1 9.08 2.86 -22.68
CA MET A 1 10.11 1.83 -22.95
C MET A 1 9.40 0.56 -23.34
N SER A 2 9.81 -0.11 -24.41
CA SER A 2 9.17 -1.38 -24.80
C SER A 2 9.55 -2.48 -23.81
N GLY A 3 8.65 -3.43 -23.51
CA GLY A 3 8.94 -4.53 -22.57
C GLY A 3 10.18 -5.35 -22.97
N LEU A 4 10.48 -5.43 -24.27
CA LEU A 4 11.70 -6.05 -24.80
C LEU A 4 12.99 -5.32 -24.39
N GLN A 5 12.99 -3.99 -24.35
CA GLN A 5 14.13 -3.20 -23.87
C GLN A 5 14.39 -3.39 -22.38
N GLN A 6 13.32 -3.48 -21.57
CA GLN A 6 13.44 -3.77 -20.14
C GLN A 6 14.07 -5.13 -19.89
N LEU A 7 13.74 -6.13 -20.71
CA LEU A 7 14.30 -7.47 -20.61
C LEU A 7 15.81 -7.50 -20.91
N GLN A 8 16.29 -6.75 -21.91
CA GLN A 8 17.72 -6.64 -22.21
C GLN A 8 18.55 -6.08 -21.04
N GLN A 9 17.93 -5.24 -20.21
CA GLN A 9 18.58 -4.60 -19.05
C GLN A 9 18.38 -5.40 -17.75
N HIS A 10 17.62 -6.49 -17.78
CA HIS A 10 17.28 -7.24 -16.59
C HIS A 10 18.52 -8.00 -16.04
N PRO A 11 18.79 -7.99 -14.72
CA PRO A 11 20.01 -8.61 -14.15
C PRO A 11 20.23 -10.08 -14.52
N ILE A 12 19.15 -10.85 -14.66
CA ILE A 12 19.20 -12.26 -15.08
C ILE A 12 19.78 -12.42 -16.49
N CYS A 13 19.54 -11.44 -17.38
CA CYS A 13 20.02 -11.45 -18.75
C CYS A 13 21.46 -10.94 -18.88
N LEU A 14 22.02 -10.30 -17.86
CA LEU A 14 23.42 -9.86 -17.84
C LEU A 14 24.41 -11.01 -17.52
N GLY A 15 23.91 -12.15 -17.06
CA GLY A 15 24.72 -13.33 -16.79
C GLY A 15 25.04 -14.14 -18.06
N VAL A 16 26.11 -14.94 -18.01
CA VAL A 16 26.57 -15.79 -19.12
C VAL A 16 25.86 -17.16 -19.16
N TYR A 17 24.65 -17.25 -18.58
CA TYR A 17 23.91 -18.51 -18.53
C TYR A 17 23.38 -18.86 -19.92
N PRO A 18 23.43 -20.14 -20.37
CA PRO A 18 22.95 -20.54 -21.68
C PRO A 18 21.52 -20.07 -21.97
N THR A 19 20.63 -20.19 -20.98
CA THR A 19 19.24 -19.73 -21.11
C THR A 19 19.16 -18.20 -21.30
N ALA A 20 19.96 -17.42 -20.58
CA ALA A 20 19.99 -15.96 -20.71
C ALA A 20 20.46 -15.51 -22.10
N VAL A 21 21.49 -16.18 -22.66
CA VAL A 21 21.97 -15.95 -24.02
C VAL A 21 20.88 -16.27 -25.05
N CYS A 22 20.18 -17.39 -24.90
CA CYS A 22 19.06 -17.76 -25.77
C CYS A 22 17.90 -16.76 -25.68
N MET A 23 17.58 -16.27 -24.46
CA MET A 23 16.56 -15.24 -24.27
C MET A 23 16.94 -13.93 -24.97
N LEU A 24 18.18 -13.45 -24.80
CA LEU A 24 18.65 -12.23 -25.45
C LEU A 24 18.68 -12.34 -26.98
N SER A 25 19.09 -13.50 -27.51
CA SER A 25 19.07 -13.80 -28.94
C SER A 25 17.64 -13.75 -29.51
N LEU A 26 16.68 -14.35 -28.81
CA LEU A 26 15.26 -14.31 -29.18
C LEU A 26 14.73 -12.87 -29.13
N VAL A 27 15.03 -12.12 -28.06
CA VAL A 27 14.62 -10.71 -27.91
C VAL A 27 15.19 -9.84 -29.03
N ALA A 28 16.47 -9.97 -29.36
CA ALA A 28 17.09 -9.23 -30.46
C ALA A 28 16.42 -9.55 -31.80
N SER A 29 16.12 -10.83 -32.05
CA SER A 29 15.44 -11.28 -33.26
C SER A 29 14.00 -10.74 -33.37
N LEU A 30 13.28 -10.68 -32.25
CA LEU A 30 11.96 -10.07 -32.17
C LEU A 30 12.01 -8.56 -32.40
N MET A 31 12.99 -7.86 -31.80
CA MET A 31 13.17 -6.43 -31.98
C MET A 31 13.43 -6.07 -33.45
N ALA A 32 14.20 -6.89 -34.17
CA ALA A 32 14.44 -6.72 -35.61
C ALA A 32 13.18 -6.91 -36.48
N LYS A 33 12.14 -7.58 -35.95
CA LYS A 33 10.88 -7.88 -36.66
C LYS A 33 9.66 -7.14 -36.08
N THR A 34 9.89 -6.04 -35.35
CA THR A 34 8.84 -5.23 -34.68
C THR A 34 7.75 -4.69 -35.61
N ASN A 35 8.05 -4.54 -36.92
CA ASN A 35 7.13 -4.02 -37.92
C ASN A 35 6.33 -5.10 -38.66
N THR A 36 6.40 -6.36 -38.23
CA THR A 36 5.62 -7.44 -38.86
C THR A 36 4.17 -7.42 -38.39
N GLU A 37 3.24 -7.60 -39.32
CA GLU A 37 1.79 -7.61 -39.06
C GLU A 37 1.42 -8.66 -37.99
N ALA A 38 1.96 -9.89 -38.12
CA ALA A 38 1.73 -10.96 -37.14
C ALA A 38 2.12 -10.58 -35.71
N LEU A 39 3.22 -9.84 -35.52
CA LEU A 39 3.64 -9.39 -34.19
C LEU A 39 2.76 -8.24 -33.69
N GLN A 40 2.31 -7.34 -34.57
CA GLN A 40 1.39 -6.27 -34.22
C GLN A 40 0.03 -6.82 -33.78
N ASP A 41 -0.51 -7.80 -34.51
CA ASP A 41 -1.76 -8.49 -34.18
C ASP A 41 -1.66 -9.21 -32.84
N PHE A 42 -0.55 -9.93 -32.62
CA PHE A 42 -0.30 -10.56 -31.32
C PHE A 42 -0.23 -9.53 -30.19
N CYS A 43 0.44 -8.40 -30.40
CA CYS A 43 0.54 -7.34 -29.40
C CYS A 43 -0.84 -6.73 -29.10
N ALA A 44 -1.65 -6.44 -30.12
CA ALA A 44 -3.00 -5.89 -29.97
C ALA A 44 -3.92 -6.86 -29.22
N ALA A 45 -3.89 -8.15 -29.59
CA ALA A 45 -4.62 -9.21 -28.90
C ALA A 45 -4.13 -9.37 -27.44
N THR A 46 -2.82 -9.23 -27.21
CA THR A 46 -2.22 -9.33 -25.89
C THR A 46 -2.66 -8.19 -24.97
N VAL A 47 -2.58 -6.95 -25.46
CA VAL A 47 -3.04 -5.77 -24.72
C VAL A 47 -4.54 -5.88 -24.42
N SER A 48 -5.35 -6.31 -25.38
CA SER A 48 -6.79 -6.51 -25.18
C SER A 48 -7.07 -7.57 -24.10
N GLY A 49 -6.35 -8.70 -24.14
CA GLY A 49 -6.47 -9.75 -23.10
C GLY A 49 -6.04 -9.27 -21.72
N LEU A 50 -4.92 -8.56 -21.63
CA LEU A 50 -4.42 -7.98 -20.38
C LEU A 50 -5.34 -6.88 -19.85
N TRP A 51 -6.06 -6.16 -20.71
CA TRP A 51 -7.07 -5.19 -20.28
C TRP A 51 -8.18 -5.88 -19.49
N PHE A 52 -8.73 -7.00 -20.00
CA PHE A 52 -9.73 -7.79 -19.27
C PHE A 52 -9.19 -8.29 -17.92
N VAL A 53 -7.92 -8.73 -17.87
CA VAL A 53 -7.25 -9.14 -16.64
C VAL A 53 -7.20 -8.00 -15.62
N ILE A 54 -6.81 -6.79 -16.04
CA ILE A 54 -6.67 -5.62 -15.16
C ILE A 54 -8.03 -5.17 -14.63
N THR A 55 -9.07 -5.23 -15.47
CA THR A 55 -10.43 -4.84 -15.07
C THR A 55 -11.17 -5.91 -14.27
N ALA A 56 -10.65 -7.14 -14.19
CA ALA A 56 -11.33 -8.24 -13.49
C ALA A 56 -11.59 -7.93 -12.00
N GLY A 57 -10.73 -7.12 -11.39
CA GLY A 57 -10.83 -6.70 -10.00
C GLY A 57 -11.72 -5.47 -9.75
N ASP A 58 -12.21 -4.78 -10.80
CA ASP A 58 -12.84 -3.46 -10.67
C ASP A 58 -14.18 -3.48 -9.94
N SER A 59 -14.87 -4.62 -10.01
CA SER A 59 -16.10 -4.85 -9.27
C SER A 59 -15.89 -4.99 -7.75
N LYS A 60 -14.65 -5.04 -7.27
CA LYS A 60 -14.34 -5.19 -5.85
C LYS A 60 -14.11 -3.83 -5.19
N TYR A 61 -14.86 -3.61 -4.13
CA TYR A 61 -14.77 -2.41 -3.30
C TYR A 61 -13.41 -2.27 -2.59
N LEU A 62 -12.76 -3.40 -2.29
CA LEU A 62 -11.44 -3.46 -1.67
C LEU A 62 -10.34 -3.77 -2.68
N LYS A 63 -9.33 -2.88 -2.74
CA LYS A 63 -8.12 -3.06 -3.56
C LYS A 63 -7.42 -4.43 -3.40
N PRO A 64 -7.25 -5.03 -2.21
CA PRO A 64 -6.60 -6.35 -2.11
C PRO A 64 -7.37 -7.47 -2.79
N GLU A 65 -8.70 -7.50 -2.68
CA GLU A 65 -9.51 -8.54 -3.33
C GLU A 65 -9.51 -8.35 -4.85
N GLY A 66 -9.60 -7.09 -5.29
CA GLY A 66 -9.43 -6.76 -6.71
C GLY A 66 -8.04 -7.17 -7.21
N TYR A 67 -6.99 -6.97 -6.42
CA TYR A 67 -5.62 -7.32 -6.76
C TYR A 67 -5.40 -8.83 -6.82
N GLU A 68 -5.94 -9.61 -5.88
CA GLU A 68 -5.89 -11.07 -5.94
C GLU A 68 -6.63 -11.62 -7.17
N ILE A 69 -7.79 -11.05 -7.49
CA ILE A 69 -8.55 -11.43 -8.69
C ILE A 69 -7.78 -11.08 -9.97
N LEU A 70 -7.17 -9.91 -10.01
CA LEU A 70 -6.29 -9.50 -11.11
C LEU A 70 -5.14 -10.50 -11.28
N TRP A 71 -4.42 -10.86 -10.22
CA TRP A 71 -3.30 -11.82 -10.33
C TRP A 71 -3.76 -13.22 -10.71
N ARG A 72 -4.92 -13.66 -10.21
CA ARG A 72 -5.51 -14.94 -10.61
C ARG A 72 -5.87 -14.94 -12.11
N ALA A 73 -6.50 -13.86 -12.58
CA ALA A 73 -6.82 -13.68 -13.99
C ALA A 73 -5.54 -13.60 -14.84
N PHE A 74 -4.51 -12.91 -14.37
CA PHE A 74 -3.22 -12.79 -15.04
C PHE A 74 -2.53 -14.15 -15.17
N HIS A 75 -2.47 -14.94 -14.09
CA HIS A 75 -1.86 -16.25 -14.13
C HIS A 75 -2.60 -17.22 -15.05
N LYS A 76 -3.94 -17.15 -15.08
CA LYS A 76 -4.75 -17.90 -16.05
C LYS A 76 -4.44 -17.47 -17.48
N TYR A 77 -4.50 -16.17 -17.76
CA TYR A 77 -4.21 -15.60 -19.08
C TYR A 77 -2.81 -15.96 -19.59
N ARG A 78 -1.82 -15.91 -18.69
CA ARG A 78 -0.42 -16.28 -18.98
C ARG A 78 -0.27 -17.73 -19.44
N LEU A 79 -1.12 -18.65 -18.97
CA LEU A 79 -1.12 -20.03 -19.44
C LEU A 79 -1.77 -20.14 -20.82
N GLU A 80 -2.88 -19.44 -21.05
CA GLU A 80 -3.64 -19.48 -22.31
C GLU A 80 -2.92 -18.83 -23.49
N VAL A 81 -2.10 -17.80 -23.24
CA VAL A 81 -1.40 -17.06 -24.30
C VAL A 81 -0.12 -17.78 -24.79
N ASN A 82 0.33 -18.80 -24.07
CA ASN A 82 1.59 -19.49 -24.36
C ASN A 82 1.57 -20.22 -25.71
N ASP A 83 0.44 -20.83 -26.07
CA ASP A 83 0.29 -21.53 -27.35
C ASP A 83 0.32 -20.54 -28.52
N LYS A 84 -0.41 -19.42 -28.39
CA LYS A 84 -0.42 -18.31 -29.37
C LYS A 84 0.97 -17.68 -29.53
N TRP A 85 1.73 -17.59 -28.45
CA TRP A 85 3.11 -17.11 -28.48
C TRP A 85 4.01 -18.06 -29.29
N ILE A 86 3.87 -19.36 -29.10
CA ILE A 86 4.61 -20.37 -29.86
C ILE A 86 4.23 -20.30 -31.35
N GLU A 87 2.94 -20.24 -31.67
CA GLU A 87 2.44 -20.09 -33.04
C GLU A 87 3.03 -18.85 -33.73
N LEU A 88 3.05 -17.70 -33.05
CA LEU A 88 3.69 -16.49 -33.54
C LEU A 88 5.18 -16.72 -33.86
N LEU A 89 5.92 -17.30 -32.91
CA LEU A 89 7.35 -17.54 -33.11
C LEU A 89 7.61 -18.52 -34.25
N GLN A 90 6.75 -19.52 -34.44
CA GLN A 90 6.83 -20.46 -35.56
C GLN A 90 6.56 -19.73 -36.89
N ALA A 91 5.50 -18.93 -36.97
CA ALA A 91 5.17 -18.13 -38.15
C ALA A 91 6.29 -17.15 -38.53
N MET A 92 7.01 -16.63 -37.54
CA MET A 92 8.15 -15.73 -37.76
C MET A 92 9.48 -16.45 -38.05
N GLY A 93 9.52 -17.78 -37.98
CA GLY A 93 10.74 -18.58 -38.12
C GLY A 93 11.74 -18.37 -36.97
N LEU A 94 11.26 -18.00 -35.79
CA LEU A 94 12.06 -17.70 -34.59
C LEU A 94 11.96 -18.79 -33.52
N TYR A 95 11.04 -19.74 -33.66
CA TYR A 95 10.82 -20.77 -32.67
C TYR A 95 12.02 -21.71 -32.54
N ARG A 96 12.46 -21.90 -31.29
CA ARG A 96 13.44 -22.91 -30.88
C ARG A 96 12.93 -23.52 -29.60
N GLU A 97 12.85 -24.84 -29.55
CA GLU A 97 12.40 -25.53 -28.35
C GLU A 97 13.31 -25.19 -27.16
N GLY A 98 12.71 -24.88 -26.01
CA GLY A 98 13.43 -24.64 -24.76
C GLY A 98 12.78 -23.62 -23.83
N GLN A 99 13.25 -23.59 -22.58
CA GLN A 99 12.69 -22.76 -21.50
C GLN A 99 12.74 -21.25 -21.78
N HIS A 100 13.72 -20.80 -22.56
CA HIS A 100 13.90 -19.39 -22.91
C HIS A 100 12.67 -18.79 -23.62
N VAL A 101 11.94 -19.58 -24.42
CA VAL A 101 10.72 -19.15 -25.11
C VAL A 101 9.63 -18.74 -24.11
N HIS A 102 9.38 -19.60 -23.13
CA HIS A 102 8.38 -19.34 -22.10
C HIS A 102 8.81 -18.19 -21.19
N LEU A 103 10.08 -18.13 -20.80
CA LEU A 103 10.59 -17.05 -19.94
C LEU A 103 10.44 -15.69 -20.61
N VAL A 104 10.81 -15.56 -21.89
CA VAL A 104 10.61 -14.31 -22.64
C VAL A 104 9.13 -13.91 -22.63
N CYS A 105 8.21 -14.84 -22.93
CA CYS A 105 6.77 -14.57 -22.90
C CYS A 105 6.31 -14.05 -21.52
N GLN A 106 6.70 -14.73 -20.43
CA GLN A 106 6.32 -14.35 -19.08
C GLN A 106 6.80 -12.94 -18.71
N PHE A 107 8.06 -12.61 -19.03
CA PHE A 107 8.62 -11.28 -18.80
C PHE A 107 7.88 -10.21 -19.61
N LEU A 108 7.59 -10.48 -20.88
CA LEU A 108 6.88 -9.55 -21.76
C LEU A 108 5.49 -9.24 -21.22
N LEU A 109 4.73 -10.28 -20.86
CA LEU A 109 3.39 -10.14 -20.28
C LEU A 109 3.42 -9.35 -18.97
N GLN A 110 4.39 -9.63 -18.10
CA GLN A 110 4.52 -8.91 -16.82
C GLN A 110 4.90 -7.44 -17.03
N ALA A 111 5.81 -7.16 -17.96
CA ALA A 111 6.21 -5.78 -18.29
C ALA A 111 5.04 -4.98 -18.87
N VAL A 112 4.26 -5.58 -19.78
CA VAL A 112 3.08 -4.94 -20.36
C VAL A 112 1.98 -4.74 -19.31
N LEU A 113 1.70 -5.76 -18.47
CA LEU A 113 0.76 -5.64 -17.36
C LEU A 113 1.13 -4.46 -16.44
N GLN A 114 2.40 -4.38 -16.03
CA GLN A 114 2.90 -3.32 -15.17
C GLN A 114 2.75 -1.94 -15.83
N ALA A 115 3.08 -1.83 -17.12
CA ALA A 115 2.92 -0.58 -17.87
C ALA A 115 1.45 -0.12 -17.95
N ILE A 116 0.51 -1.03 -18.20
CA ILE A 116 -0.92 -0.69 -18.25
C ILE A 116 -1.43 -0.32 -16.85
N ILE A 117 -1.03 -1.03 -15.79
CA ILE A 117 -1.38 -0.69 -14.40
C ILE A 117 -0.86 0.70 -14.03
N GLU A 118 0.39 1.03 -14.40
CA GLU A 118 0.96 2.34 -14.15
C GLU A 118 0.23 3.45 -14.91
N ASP A 119 -0.12 3.22 -16.17
CA ASP A 119 -0.86 4.19 -16.98
C ASP A 119 -2.26 4.43 -16.41
N ARG A 120 -2.99 3.35 -16.11
CA ARG A 120 -4.29 3.42 -15.45
C ARG A 120 -4.22 4.18 -14.13
N ASN A 121 -3.25 3.86 -13.28
CA ASN A 121 -3.06 4.54 -12.01
C ASN A 121 -2.72 6.03 -12.15
N LYS A 122 -2.10 6.46 -13.26
CA LYS A 122 -1.87 7.88 -13.54
C LYS A 122 -3.17 8.60 -13.91
N GLN A 123 -4.03 7.94 -14.67
CA GLN A 123 -5.35 8.49 -15.06
C GLN A 123 -6.33 8.54 -13.87
N ASP A 124 -6.29 7.53 -12.99
CA ASP A 124 -7.16 7.42 -11.81
C ASP A 124 -6.70 8.29 -10.62
N LYS A 125 -5.46 8.81 -10.65
CA LYS A 125 -5.01 9.77 -9.64
C LYS A 125 -5.59 11.15 -9.97
N PRO A 126 -6.31 11.81 -9.03
CA PRO A 126 -6.52 13.24 -9.18
C PRO A 126 -5.15 13.88 -9.34
N ILE A 127 -5.00 14.78 -10.31
CA ILE A 127 -3.78 15.57 -10.54
C ILE A 127 -3.47 16.23 -9.19
N ASP A 128 -2.53 15.64 -8.44
CA ASP A 128 -2.02 16.24 -7.23
C ASP A 128 -1.37 17.54 -7.68
N ASN A 129 -1.95 18.66 -7.25
CA ASN A 129 -1.30 19.95 -7.40
C ASN A 129 0.15 19.79 -6.90
N PRO A 130 1.17 20.26 -7.65
CA PRO A 130 2.58 20.02 -7.37
C PRO A 130 3.12 20.70 -6.10
N ALA A 131 2.24 21.14 -5.20
CA ALA A 131 2.58 21.29 -3.79
C ALA A 131 2.58 19.91 -3.12
N GLU A 132 3.41 18.98 -3.61
CA GLU A 132 4.00 17.99 -2.72
C GLU A 132 4.83 18.79 -1.72
N THR A 133 4.18 19.24 -0.64
CA THR A 133 4.87 19.64 0.58
C THR A 133 5.81 18.49 0.85
N LYS A 134 7.12 18.71 0.69
CA LYS A 134 8.18 17.75 1.07
C LYS A 134 7.72 17.16 2.39
N SER A 135 7.33 15.89 2.40
CA SER A 135 6.87 15.29 3.65
C SER A 135 8.09 15.34 4.55
N GLU A 136 8.10 16.26 5.51
CA GLU A 136 9.18 16.36 6.47
C GLU A 136 9.33 14.97 7.06
N SER A 137 10.53 14.40 6.89
CA SER A 137 10.83 13.09 7.44
C SER A 137 10.67 13.19 8.95
N LEU A 138 9.87 12.30 9.54
CA LEU A 138 9.73 12.22 10.99
C LEU A 138 11.11 12.12 11.63
N SER A 139 11.35 12.94 12.64
CA SER A 139 12.54 12.82 13.48
C SER A 139 12.55 11.47 14.20
N PRO A 140 13.74 10.98 14.61
CA PRO A 140 13.84 9.71 15.34
C PRO A 140 12.95 9.64 16.59
N GLN A 141 12.77 10.77 17.28
CA GLN A 141 11.90 10.88 18.46
C GLN A 141 10.42 10.78 18.07
N GLU A 142 10.02 11.39 16.97
CA GLU A 142 8.65 11.25 16.45
C GLU A 142 8.36 9.83 16.01
N GLU A 143 9.31 9.13 15.40
CA GLU A 143 9.18 7.71 15.03
C GLU A 143 9.00 6.80 16.26
N GLN A 144 9.74 7.07 17.35
CA GLN A 144 9.60 6.37 18.63
C GLN A 144 8.21 6.57 19.25
N VAL A 145 7.74 7.81 19.32
CA VAL A 145 6.41 8.15 19.84
C VAL A 145 5.32 7.56 18.95
N LEU A 146 5.50 7.62 17.63
CA LEU A 146 4.59 7.03 16.67
C LEU A 146 4.46 5.53 16.93
N ARG A 147 5.57 4.80 17.08
CA ARG A 147 5.54 3.36 17.37
C ARG A 147 4.84 3.03 18.69
N TYR A 148 4.97 3.87 19.70
CA TYR A 148 4.22 3.73 20.95
C TYR A 148 2.70 3.83 20.72
N VAL A 149 2.27 4.85 19.96
CA VAL A 149 0.86 5.03 19.61
C VAL A 149 0.33 3.87 18.77
N SER A 150 1.16 3.34 17.86
CA SER A 150 0.86 2.16 17.05
C SER A 150 0.53 0.92 17.87
N GLY A 151 1.08 0.80 19.09
CA GLY A 151 0.71 -0.25 20.05
C GLY A 151 -0.56 0.05 20.85
N TYR A 152 -0.75 1.31 21.25
CA TYR A 152 -1.92 1.74 22.01
C TYR A 152 -3.24 1.52 21.27
N ILE A 153 -3.27 1.78 19.96
CA ILE A 153 -4.50 1.66 19.15
C ILE A 153 -5.05 0.23 19.10
N PRO A 154 -4.30 -0.79 18.63
CA PRO A 154 -4.78 -2.17 18.60
C PRO A 154 -5.11 -2.67 20.00
N PHE A 155 -4.32 -2.32 21.02
CA PHE A 155 -4.63 -2.65 22.41
C PHE A 155 -6.00 -2.08 22.85
N SER A 156 -6.25 -0.79 22.58
CA SER A 156 -7.50 -0.15 22.96
C SER A 156 -8.70 -0.74 22.20
N LEU A 157 -8.53 -1.08 20.92
CA LEU A 157 -9.59 -1.73 20.14
C LEU A 157 -9.87 -3.14 20.66
N PHE A 158 -8.81 -3.92 20.89
CA PHE A 158 -8.90 -5.25 21.49
C PHE A 158 -9.66 -5.22 22.81
N LYS A 159 -9.29 -4.33 23.74
CA LYS A 159 -9.95 -4.20 25.06
C LYS A 159 -11.43 -3.86 24.95
N ASN A 160 -11.82 -3.06 23.96
CA ASN A 160 -13.22 -2.69 23.74
C ASN A 160 -14.02 -3.83 23.10
N LEU A 161 -13.48 -4.46 22.06
CA LEU A 161 -14.11 -5.54 21.31
C LEU A 161 -14.23 -6.83 22.13
N ASN A 162 -13.25 -7.13 22.99
CA ASN A 162 -13.25 -8.31 23.85
C ASN A 162 -14.44 -8.34 24.83
N LYS A 163 -15.13 -7.21 25.04
CA LYS A 163 -16.35 -7.14 25.86
C LYS A 163 -17.62 -7.55 25.11
N GLN A 164 -17.62 -7.51 23.78
CA GLN A 164 -18.84 -7.61 22.96
C GLN A 164 -19.30 -9.04 22.67
N LYS A 165 -18.51 -10.07 23.02
CA LYS A 165 -18.82 -11.53 22.95
C LYS A 165 -19.43 -12.08 21.64
N ASN A 166 -19.53 -11.31 20.56
CA ASN A 166 -20.00 -11.77 19.26
C ASN A 166 -18.86 -12.28 18.37
N ASP A 167 -19.20 -13.10 17.36
CA ASP A 167 -18.23 -13.78 16.49
C ASP A 167 -17.33 -12.82 15.72
N THR A 168 -17.89 -11.71 15.23
CA THR A 168 -17.12 -10.67 14.53
C THR A 168 -16.09 -10.03 15.46
N ALA A 169 -16.48 -9.69 16.69
CA ALA A 169 -15.59 -9.12 17.69
C ALA A 169 -14.51 -10.12 18.12
N MET A 170 -14.84 -11.42 18.24
CA MET A 170 -13.85 -12.47 18.50
C MET A 170 -12.83 -12.59 17.36
N THR A 171 -13.31 -12.53 16.11
CA THR A 171 -12.46 -12.53 14.90
C THR A 171 -11.51 -11.33 14.91
N TYR A 172 -12.02 -10.12 15.16
CA TYR A 172 -11.19 -8.92 15.30
C TYR A 172 -10.19 -9.03 16.45
N CYS A 173 -10.61 -9.56 17.60
CA CYS A 173 -9.73 -9.76 18.75
C CYS A 173 -8.58 -10.72 18.42
N LYS A 174 -8.86 -11.83 17.72
CA LYS A 174 -7.84 -12.78 17.26
C LYS A 174 -6.87 -12.11 16.29
N PHE A 175 -7.37 -11.33 15.34
CA PHE A 175 -6.53 -10.62 14.38
C PHE A 175 -5.68 -9.53 15.04
N LEU A 176 -6.26 -8.67 15.88
CA LEU A 176 -5.53 -7.62 16.60
C LEU A 176 -4.46 -8.20 17.53
N LYS A 177 -4.70 -9.36 18.17
CA LYS A 177 -3.67 -10.06 18.95
C LYS A 177 -2.47 -10.46 18.09
N SER A 178 -2.67 -10.82 16.84
CA SER A 178 -1.56 -11.19 15.93
C SER A 178 -0.65 -10.02 15.55
N TRP A 179 -1.05 -8.78 15.83
CA TRP A 179 -0.20 -7.60 15.67
C TRP A 179 0.79 -7.44 16.83
N LYS A 180 0.56 -8.14 17.94
CA LYS A 180 1.45 -8.13 19.10
C LYS A 180 2.68 -8.97 18.78
N VAL A 181 3.86 -8.43 19.08
CA VAL A 181 5.11 -9.19 19.07
C VAL A 181 5.48 -9.54 20.51
N ASP A 182 5.84 -10.79 20.75
CA ASP A 182 6.31 -11.24 22.05
C ASP A 182 7.82 -11.00 22.20
N CYS A 183 8.27 -10.75 23.44
CA CYS A 183 9.63 -10.27 23.72
C CYS A 183 10.76 -11.26 23.40
N SER A 184 10.43 -12.51 23.05
CA SER A 184 11.39 -13.61 22.89
C SER A 184 11.87 -13.81 21.46
N ASP A 185 11.22 -13.21 20.46
CA ASP A 185 11.69 -13.32 19.09
C ASP A 185 12.81 -12.30 18.90
N GLU A 186 14.05 -12.79 18.83
CA GLU A 186 15.18 -12.07 18.26
C GLU A 186 14.84 -11.75 16.80
N THR A 187 14.05 -10.70 16.59
CA THR A 187 13.78 -10.17 15.26
C THR A 187 15.12 -9.80 14.64
N ALA A 188 15.41 -10.36 13.46
CA ALA A 188 16.54 -9.96 12.64
C ALA A 188 16.65 -8.42 12.65
N ARG A 189 17.84 -7.89 12.95
CA ARG A 189 18.05 -6.44 13.12
C ARG A 189 17.51 -5.70 11.91
N THR A 190 16.41 -4.95 12.09
CA THR A 190 15.84 -4.11 11.02
C THR A 190 16.35 -2.68 11.14
N PHE A 191 16.22 -1.90 10.07
CA PHE A 191 16.49 -0.46 10.11
C PHE A 191 15.67 0.29 11.19
N LEU A 192 14.54 -0.29 11.63
CA LEU A 192 13.64 0.31 12.62
C LEU A 192 13.92 -0.18 14.04
N GLN A 193 14.97 -0.97 14.27
CA GLN A 193 15.29 -1.55 15.57
C GLN A 193 15.40 -0.49 16.67
N TYR A 194 15.93 0.69 16.37
CA TYR A 194 16.08 1.79 17.33
C TYR A 194 14.75 2.25 17.96
N THR A 195 13.62 2.07 17.24
CA THR A 195 12.28 2.36 17.79
C THR A 195 11.81 1.27 18.75
N ASN A 196 12.15 0.00 18.49
CA ASN A 196 11.89 -1.10 19.41
C ASN A 196 12.70 -0.96 20.70
N ASP A 197 13.99 -0.66 20.58
CA ASP A 197 14.88 -0.47 21.73
C ASP A 197 14.37 0.63 22.67
N TRP A 198 13.81 1.70 22.08
CA TRP A 198 13.20 2.77 22.87
C TRP A 198 11.92 2.30 23.57
N ILE A 199 11.04 1.56 22.88
CA ILE A 199 9.82 0.99 23.49
C ILE A 199 10.17 0.07 24.66
N ASP A 200 11.23 -0.73 24.52
CA ASP A 200 11.66 -1.65 25.58
C ASP A 200 12.13 -0.91 26.83
N LYS A 201 12.83 0.23 26.66
CA LYS A 201 13.18 1.11 27.78
C LYS A 201 11.96 1.72 28.48
N GLN A 202 10.87 1.95 27.75
CA GLN A 202 9.62 2.46 28.33
C GLN A 202 8.72 1.37 28.92
N ASN A 203 8.97 0.11 28.58
CA ASN A 203 8.07 -0.98 28.92
C ASN A 203 8.23 -1.43 30.38
N ARG A 204 7.14 -1.36 31.14
CA ARG A 204 7.05 -1.85 32.53
C ARG A 204 6.22 -3.14 32.64
N GLY A 205 6.18 -3.93 31.56
CA GLY A 205 5.44 -5.20 31.48
C GLY A 205 4.01 -5.09 30.96
N GLY A 206 3.56 -3.91 30.52
CA GLY A 206 2.18 -3.66 30.09
C GLY A 206 2.02 -3.08 28.68
N LEU A 207 3.10 -2.81 27.95
CA LEU A 207 3.00 -2.21 26.62
C LEU A 207 2.68 -3.27 25.56
N PHE A 208 1.80 -2.87 24.62
CA PHE A 208 1.47 -3.67 23.45
C PHE A 208 2.52 -3.41 22.36
N ARG A 209 3.54 -4.26 22.29
CA ARG A 209 4.60 -4.18 21.28
C ARG A 209 4.06 -4.60 19.91
N VAL A 210 4.42 -3.88 18.86
CA VAL A 210 3.93 -4.14 17.49
C VAL A 210 5.06 -4.43 16.53
N SER A 211 4.76 -5.21 15.49
CA SER A 211 5.73 -5.50 14.42
C SER A 211 6.02 -4.27 13.56
N ASP A 212 7.12 -4.33 12.80
CA ASP A 212 7.48 -3.25 11.88
C ASP A 212 6.39 -2.99 10.84
N GLY A 213 5.70 -4.04 10.35
CA GLY A 213 4.59 -3.89 9.41
C GLY A 213 3.43 -3.07 9.99
N VAL A 214 3.08 -3.30 11.25
CA VAL A 214 2.04 -2.53 11.94
C VAL A 214 2.48 -1.10 12.15
N TYR A 215 3.74 -0.89 12.55
CA TYR A 215 4.31 0.45 12.66
C TYR A 215 4.26 1.21 11.31
N LEU A 216 4.64 0.58 10.20
CA LEU A 216 4.64 1.18 8.87
C LEU A 216 3.24 1.57 8.39
N LEU A 217 2.21 0.79 8.74
CA LEU A 217 0.82 1.17 8.51
C LEU A 217 0.50 2.51 9.19
N PHE A 218 0.80 2.65 10.48
CA PHE A 218 0.54 3.89 11.21
C PHE A 218 1.42 5.06 10.74
N ARG A 219 2.65 4.79 10.29
CA ARG A 219 3.51 5.80 9.64
C ARG A 219 2.89 6.34 8.36
N ALA A 220 2.30 5.47 7.54
CA ALA A 220 1.57 5.90 6.35
C ALA A 220 0.33 6.72 6.73
N MET A 221 -0.41 6.33 7.77
CA MET A 221 -1.54 7.13 8.28
C MET A 221 -1.11 8.51 8.79
N GLU A 222 0.04 8.62 9.47
CA GLU A 222 0.61 9.89 9.93
C GLU A 222 0.97 10.81 8.77
N GLN A 223 1.63 10.27 7.73
CA GLN A 223 1.96 11.04 6.53
C GLN A 223 0.71 11.64 5.88
N GLU A 224 -0.38 10.87 5.77
CA GLU A 224 -1.65 11.40 5.26
C GLU A 224 -2.27 12.42 6.20
N THR A 225 -2.22 12.18 7.51
CA THR A 225 -2.81 13.08 8.52
C THR A 225 -2.11 14.44 8.53
N CYS A 226 -0.78 14.47 8.42
CA CYS A 226 0.03 15.69 8.43
C CYS A 226 -0.19 16.60 7.22
N LYS A 227 -0.67 16.07 6.09
CA LYS A 227 -1.07 16.90 4.93
C LYS A 227 -2.23 17.84 5.28
N TYR A 228 -3.12 17.40 6.17
CA TYR A 228 -4.32 18.14 6.54
C TYR A 228 -4.13 18.90 7.84
N LEU A 229 -3.65 18.24 8.91
CA LEU A 229 -3.53 18.83 10.25
C LEU A 229 -2.32 19.78 10.36
N THR A 230 -2.37 20.89 9.63
CA THR A 230 -1.34 21.94 9.61
C THR A 230 -1.88 23.24 10.17
N LYS A 231 -0.96 24.13 10.60
CA LYS A 231 -1.34 25.47 11.08
C LYS A 231 -2.07 26.28 9.98
N ASN A 232 -1.69 26.08 8.72
CA ASN A 232 -2.23 26.82 7.58
C ASN A 232 -3.66 26.38 7.24
N ASN A 233 -3.97 25.09 7.39
CA ASN A 233 -5.28 24.52 7.07
C ASN A 233 -6.32 24.72 8.20
N LEU A 234 -5.96 25.36 9.31
CA LEU A 234 -6.91 25.64 10.40
C LEU A 234 -8.06 26.57 9.97
N LYS A 235 -7.81 27.49 9.04
CA LYS A 235 -8.87 28.37 8.51
C LYS A 235 -9.85 27.61 7.63
N THR A 236 -9.36 26.62 6.88
CA THR A 236 -10.18 25.77 6.01
C THR A 236 -11.03 24.76 6.78
N PHE A 237 -10.83 24.63 8.09
CA PHE A 237 -11.57 23.70 8.93
C PHE A 237 -12.88 24.24 9.49
N GLN A 238 -13.17 25.53 9.34
CA GLN A 238 -14.43 26.09 9.79
C GLN A 238 -15.60 25.56 8.94
N GLY A 239 -16.51 24.82 9.57
CA GLY A 239 -17.70 24.28 8.92
C GLY A 239 -17.48 23.00 8.11
N CYS A 240 -16.28 22.40 8.17
CA CYS A 240 -15.98 21.14 7.48
C CYS A 240 -15.92 19.97 8.46
N ASP A 241 -16.43 18.81 8.05
CA ASP A 241 -16.23 17.54 8.77
C ASP A 241 -14.81 17.00 8.50
N ILE A 242 -13.87 17.44 9.32
CA ILE A 242 -12.46 17.04 9.25
C ILE A 242 -12.31 15.54 9.47
N GLN A 243 -13.13 14.97 10.36
CA GLN A 243 -13.04 13.55 10.68
C GLN A 243 -13.39 12.70 9.46
N SER A 244 -14.47 13.03 8.75
CA SER A 244 -14.85 12.35 7.51
C SER A 244 -13.84 12.59 6.39
N THR A 245 -13.32 13.82 6.28
CA THR A 245 -12.27 14.16 5.30
C THR A 245 -11.00 13.32 5.51
N LEU A 246 -10.46 13.32 6.73
CA LEU A 246 -9.30 12.51 7.10
C LEU A 246 -9.57 11.01 6.92
N LEU A 247 -10.77 10.54 7.28
CA LEU A 247 -11.14 9.14 7.15
C LEU A 247 -11.11 8.70 5.68
N ASN A 248 -11.71 9.48 4.79
CA ASN A 248 -11.75 9.18 3.37
C ASN A 248 -10.36 9.25 2.74
N ASN A 249 -9.55 10.25 3.10
CA ASN A 249 -8.20 10.40 2.56
C ASN A 249 -7.24 9.30 3.04
N ILE A 250 -7.26 8.98 4.34
CA ILE A 250 -6.43 7.89 4.88
C ILE A 250 -6.85 6.54 4.27
N LYS A 251 -8.16 6.29 4.12
CA LYS A 251 -8.65 5.07 3.47
C LYS A 251 -8.34 5.04 1.96
N GLY A 252 -8.38 6.19 1.28
CA GLY A 252 -8.05 6.30 -0.15
C GLY A 252 -6.56 6.16 -0.46
N SER A 253 -5.69 6.44 0.52
CA SER A 253 -4.24 6.37 0.34
C SER A 253 -3.78 4.97 -0.04
N HIS A 254 -3.11 4.89 -1.19
CA HIS A 254 -2.56 3.65 -1.72
C HIS A 254 -1.57 3.00 -0.74
N ARG A 255 -0.70 3.80 -0.11
CA ARG A 255 0.28 3.28 0.87
C ARG A 255 -0.39 2.65 2.08
N VAL A 256 -1.41 3.31 2.63
CA VAL A 256 -2.18 2.79 3.77
C VAL A 256 -2.85 1.47 3.39
N GLN A 257 -3.46 1.40 2.22
CA GLN A 257 -4.07 0.17 1.72
C GLN A 257 -3.02 -0.94 1.55
N THR A 258 -1.88 -0.67 0.91
CA THR A 258 -0.81 -1.67 0.73
C THR A 258 -0.34 -2.27 2.06
N TYR A 259 -0.08 -1.45 3.09
CA TYR A 259 0.29 -1.96 4.40
C TYR A 259 -0.85 -2.73 5.09
N TRP A 260 -2.09 -2.24 4.97
CA TRP A 260 -3.26 -2.95 5.50
C TRP A 260 -3.42 -4.33 4.86
N CYS A 261 -3.33 -4.43 3.53
CA CYS A 261 -3.36 -5.68 2.78
C CYS A 261 -2.25 -6.63 3.26
N SER A 262 -1.02 -6.11 3.36
CA SER A 262 0.14 -6.89 3.81
C SER A 262 0.00 -7.41 5.23
N LEU A 263 -0.76 -6.74 6.10
CA LEU A 263 -1.03 -7.19 7.47
C LEU A 263 -2.19 -8.19 7.54
N THR A 264 -3.19 -8.02 6.68
CA THR A 264 -4.35 -8.92 6.65
C THR A 264 -4.02 -10.26 6.01
N GLN A 265 -3.30 -10.31 4.89
CA GLN A 265 -2.92 -11.54 4.17
C GLN A 265 -4.08 -12.54 4.04
N GLY A 266 -5.29 -12.05 3.77
CA GLY A 266 -6.49 -12.89 3.67
C GLY A 266 -7.04 -13.45 5.00
N LYS A 267 -6.39 -13.19 6.16
CA LYS A 267 -6.89 -13.60 7.49
C LYS A 267 -8.21 -12.93 7.86
N ILE A 268 -8.44 -11.73 7.32
CA ILE A 268 -9.73 -11.02 7.32
C ILE A 268 -9.96 -10.44 5.93
N THR A 269 -11.17 -10.61 5.40
CA THR A 269 -11.54 -10.18 4.03
C THR A 269 -12.87 -9.42 4.05
N GLY A 270 -13.22 -8.82 2.92
CA GLY A 270 -14.49 -8.15 2.64
C GLY A 270 -14.85 -7.05 3.62
N ASP A 271 -16.13 -7.02 3.97
CA ASP A 271 -16.69 -6.03 4.90
C ASP A 271 -16.05 -6.12 6.28
N THR A 272 -15.69 -7.32 6.73
CA THR A 272 -15.00 -7.55 8.01
C THR A 272 -13.65 -6.82 8.04
N SER A 273 -12.85 -6.94 6.98
CA SER A 273 -11.58 -6.22 6.84
C SER A 273 -11.80 -4.70 6.77
N THR A 274 -12.75 -4.27 5.94
CA THR A 274 -13.10 -2.85 5.78
C THR A 274 -13.52 -2.20 7.09
N ASN A 275 -14.35 -2.90 7.86
CA ASN A 275 -14.88 -2.42 9.13
C ASN A 275 -13.77 -2.31 10.18
N LEU A 276 -12.86 -3.28 10.26
CA LEU A 276 -11.73 -3.18 11.19
C LEU A 276 -10.76 -2.06 10.82
N LEU A 277 -10.47 -1.86 9.52
CA LEU A 277 -9.69 -0.72 9.06
C LEU A 277 -10.36 0.60 9.45
N ASN A 278 -11.68 0.70 9.24
CA ASN A 278 -12.46 1.88 9.60
C ASN A 278 -12.38 2.18 11.11
N MET A 279 -12.51 1.17 11.96
CA MET A 279 -12.34 1.31 13.41
C MET A 279 -10.92 1.78 13.78
N THR A 280 -9.90 1.24 13.12
CA THR A 280 -8.49 1.60 13.31
C THR A 280 -8.22 3.05 12.93
N VAL A 281 -8.63 3.46 11.73
CA VAL A 281 -8.46 4.83 11.23
C VAL A 281 -9.24 5.83 12.06
N LYS A 282 -10.49 5.55 12.45
CA LYS A 282 -11.26 6.42 13.34
C LYS A 282 -10.57 6.63 14.69
N LYS A 283 -10.01 5.55 15.26
CA LYS A 283 -9.26 5.63 16.52
C LYS A 283 -7.99 6.46 16.38
N TRP A 284 -7.26 6.28 15.28
CA TRP A 284 -6.09 7.07 14.90
C TRP A 284 -6.41 8.56 14.79
N ILE A 285 -7.40 8.92 13.96
CA ILE A 285 -7.85 10.31 13.74
C ILE A 285 -8.22 10.96 15.07
N LYS A 286 -8.99 10.25 15.92
CA LYS A 286 -9.38 10.77 17.24
C LYS A 286 -8.18 11.14 18.11
N ILE A 287 -7.11 10.34 18.08
CA ILE A 287 -5.89 10.62 18.86
C ILE A 287 -5.16 11.83 18.26
N ARG A 288 -4.93 11.84 16.95
CA ARG A 288 -4.16 12.89 16.26
C ARG A 288 -4.88 14.24 16.28
N ALA A 289 -6.18 14.28 15.96
CA ALA A 289 -6.99 15.49 16.01
C ALA A 289 -6.99 16.11 17.42
N LYS A 290 -7.15 15.29 18.47
CA LYS A 290 -7.09 15.76 19.85
C LYS A 290 -5.71 16.33 20.22
N ALA A 291 -4.64 15.66 19.82
CA ALA A 291 -3.28 16.14 20.05
C ALA A 291 -3.02 17.46 19.33
N PHE A 292 -3.41 17.55 18.05
CA PHE A 292 -3.30 18.76 17.24
C PHE A 292 -4.06 19.94 17.85
N ILE A 293 -5.32 19.75 18.26
CA ILE A 293 -6.12 20.79 18.93
C ILE A 293 -5.43 21.27 20.21
N ASN A 294 -4.90 20.36 21.02
CA ASN A 294 -4.21 20.73 22.26
C ASN A 294 -2.96 21.58 21.99
N VAL A 295 -2.13 21.18 21.02
CA VAL A 295 -0.94 21.94 20.63
C VAL A 295 -1.34 23.32 20.10
N TYR A 296 -2.34 23.38 19.24
CA TYR A 296 -2.84 24.64 18.70
C TYR A 296 -3.37 25.60 19.79
N LEU A 297 -4.15 25.07 20.74
CA LEU A 297 -4.64 25.86 21.88
C LEU A 297 -3.49 26.38 22.74
N ASN A 298 -2.45 25.58 22.97
CA ASN A 298 -1.27 25.99 23.72
C ASN A 298 -0.49 27.10 22.99
N LEU A 299 -0.32 26.97 21.67
CA LEU A 299 0.29 28.02 20.85
C LEU A 299 -0.52 29.32 20.92
N LYS A 300 -1.86 29.26 20.82
CA LYS A 300 -2.72 30.43 20.99
C LYS A 300 -2.61 31.07 22.38
N LYS A 301 -2.56 30.26 23.44
CA LYS A 301 -2.35 30.75 24.82
C LYS A 301 -1.01 31.46 24.97
N ALA A 302 0.04 30.95 24.32
CA ALA A 302 1.36 31.58 24.32
C ALA A 302 1.39 32.90 23.52
N THR A 303 0.65 33.02 22.42
CA THR A 303 0.63 34.22 21.57
C THR A 303 -0.29 35.34 22.07
N HIS A 304 -1.42 35.01 22.72
CA HIS A 304 -2.47 35.99 23.05
C HIS A 304 -2.84 36.07 24.55
N GLY A 305 -2.09 35.40 25.43
CA GLY A 305 -2.46 35.29 26.85
C GLY A 305 -3.63 34.33 27.08
N ASN A 306 -4.04 34.14 28.35
CA ASN A 306 -4.96 33.10 28.82
C ASN A 306 -6.24 32.97 27.96
N VAL A 307 -6.29 31.95 27.10
CA VAL A 307 -7.51 31.55 26.40
C VAL A 307 -8.51 31.03 27.44
N GLY A 308 -9.61 31.75 27.64
CA GLY A 308 -10.64 31.40 28.62
C GLY A 308 -11.27 30.02 28.35
N LYS A 309 -11.62 29.29 29.42
CA LYS A 309 -12.20 27.92 29.38
C LYS A 309 -13.41 27.76 28.45
N LYS A 310 -14.17 28.84 28.18
CA LYS A 310 -15.30 28.85 27.23
C LYS A 310 -14.84 28.69 25.76
N ALA A 311 -13.77 29.38 25.35
CA ALA A 311 -13.25 29.30 23.99
C ALA A 311 -12.64 27.91 23.67
N GLU A 312 -11.98 27.29 24.66
CA GLU A 312 -11.47 25.93 24.56
C GLU A 312 -12.59 24.89 24.37
N LYS A 313 -13.77 25.12 24.97
CA LYS A 313 -14.93 24.22 24.84
C LYS A 313 -15.69 24.43 23.53
N ALA A 314 -15.70 25.65 22.98
CA ALA A 314 -16.30 25.96 21.67
C ALA A 314 -15.49 25.37 20.51
N LEU A 315 -14.16 25.53 20.52
CA LEU A 315 -13.28 24.95 19.50
C LEU A 315 -13.32 23.41 19.42
N ARG A 316 -13.66 22.73 20.52
CA ARG A 316 -13.87 21.27 20.53
C ARG A 316 -15.25 20.83 20.01
N LYS A 317 -16.19 21.77 19.86
CA LYS A 317 -17.53 21.53 19.34
C LYS A 317 -17.64 21.88 17.85
N ASP A 318 -16.84 22.84 17.39
CA ASP A 318 -16.88 23.35 16.01
C ASP A 318 -15.94 22.60 15.04
N LEU A 319 -15.13 21.65 15.53
CA LEU A 319 -14.23 20.77 14.77
C LEU A 319 -14.63 19.30 14.95
#